data_AF-A0A0A5G772-F1
#
_entry.id   AF-A0A0A5G772-F1
#
_cell.length_a   1.000
_cell.length_b   1.000
_cell.length_c   1.000
_cell.angle_alpha   90.00
_cell.angle_beta   90.00
_cell.angle_gamma   90.00
#
_symmetry.space_group_name_H-M   'P 1'
#
loop_
_entity.id
_entity.type
_entity.pdbx_description
1 polymer ?
#
loop_
_entity_poly.entity_id
_entity_poly.type
_entity_poly.pdbx_seq_one_letter_code
_entity_poly.pdbx_strand_id
1 'polypeptide(L)'
;MSSTIIVISIVLLIGILLIAGAPLTPMKFLANGAVKVVIGVLFIFFFNVFGASMGLHIPINVFTALISGFLGLPGLASLVAIHLFVL
;
A
#
# COMPACT_ATOMS: atom_id res chain seq x y z
N MET A 1 -3.21 -43.90 14.88
CA MET A 1 -4.08 -43.04 14.05
C MET A 1 -3.47 -43.02 12.66
N SER A 2 -4.13 -43.70 11.74
CA SER A 2 -3.59 -44.16 10.45
C SER A 2 -3.50 -43.02 9.45
N SER A 3 -2.39 -42.94 8.72
CA SER A 3 -2.08 -41.92 7.69
C SER A 3 -3.22 -41.66 6.71
N THR A 4 -4.10 -42.65 6.51
CA THR A 4 -5.36 -42.56 5.75
C THR A 4 -6.25 -41.40 6.20
N ILE A 5 -6.38 -41.15 7.50
CA ILE A 5 -7.22 -40.06 8.04
C ILE A 5 -6.62 -38.70 7.66
N ILE A 6 -5.29 -38.59 7.68
CA ILE A 6 -4.57 -37.37 7.29
C ILE A 6 -4.77 -37.09 5.79
N VAL A 7 -4.64 -38.12 4.95
CA VAL A 7 -4.83 -37.98 3.49
C VAL A 7 -6.26 -37.56 3.17
N ILE A 8 -7.27 -38.19 3.76
CA ILE A 8 -8.68 -37.83 3.55
C ILE A 8 -8.96 -36.41 4.03
N SER A 9 -8.40 -36.02 5.18
CA SER A 9 -8.54 -34.64 5.71
C SER A 9 -7.95 -33.60 4.76
N ILE A 10 -6.77 -33.84 4.20
CA ILE A 10 -6.12 -32.93 3.24
C ILE A 10 -6.95 -32.83 1.95
N VAL A 11 -7.43 -33.94 1.41
CA VAL A 11 -8.26 -33.96 0.20
C VAL A 11 -9.58 -33.21 0.42
N LEU A 12 -10.22 -33.40 1.57
CA LEU A 12 -11.46 -32.71 1.92
C LEU A 12 -11.22 -31.20 2.07
N LEU A 13 -10.11 -30.80 2.72
CA LEU A 13 -9.73 -29.40 2.87
C LEU A 13 -9.46 -28.72 1.52
N ILE A 14 -8.75 -29.40 0.61
CA ILE A 14 -8.51 -28.91 -0.75
C ILE A 14 -9.84 -28.78 -1.51
N GLY A 15 -10.73 -29.77 -1.41
CA GLY A 15 -12.06 -29.72 -2.02
C GLY A 15 -12.91 -28.54 -1.52
N ILE A 16 -12.90 -28.28 -0.21
CA ILE A 16 -13.58 -27.13 0.39
C ILE A 16 -12.96 -25.81 -0.11
N LEU A 17 -11.63 -25.70 -0.15
CA LEU A 17 -10.93 -24.52 -0.65
C LEU A 17 -11.24 -24.21 -2.12
N LEU A 18 -11.42 -25.24 -2.95
CA LEU A 18 -11.78 -25.07 -4.37
C LEU A 18 -13.23 -24.60 -4.55
N ILE A 19 -14.17 -25.08 -3.74
CA ILE A 19 -15.60 -24.71 -3.82
C ILE A 19 -15.85 -23.34 -3.17
N ALA A 20 -15.27 -23.09 -2.00
CA ALA A 20 -15.42 -21.82 -1.29
C ALA A 20 -14.59 -20.68 -1.91
N GLY A 21 -13.62 -21.03 -2.74
CA GLY A 21 -12.58 -20.12 -3.20
C GLY A 21 -11.57 -19.80 -2.08
N ALA A 22 -10.32 -19.53 -2.45
CA ALA A 22 -9.35 -19.03 -1.48
C ALA A 22 -9.84 -17.70 -0.91
N PRO A 23 -9.72 -17.45 0.42
CA PRO A 23 -9.98 -16.14 0.99
C PRO A 23 -8.88 -15.17 0.52
N LEU A 24 -9.05 -14.62 -0.68
CA LEU A 24 -8.17 -13.61 -1.27
C LEU A 24 -8.42 -12.22 -0.66
N THR A 25 -9.35 -12.11 0.28
CA THR A 25 -9.71 -10.88 0.99
C THR A 25 -8.52 -10.18 1.65
N PRO A 26 -7.65 -10.81 2.47
CA PRO A 26 -6.46 -10.16 3.02
C PRO A 26 -5.47 -9.70 1.93
N MET A 27 -5.36 -10.46 0.84
CA MET A 27 -4.47 -10.10 -0.27
C MET A 27 -4.96 -8.85 -1.02
N LYS A 28 -6.28 -8.64 -1.10
CA LYS A 28 -6.87 -7.40 -1.63
C LYS A 28 -6.54 -6.18 -0.76
N PHE A 29 -6.54 -6.32 0.57
CA PHE A 29 -6.16 -5.22 1.47
C PHE A 29 -4.69 -4.85 1.30
N LEU A 30 -3.80 -5.85 1.22
CA LEU A 30 -2.38 -5.61 1.02
C LEU A 30 -2.10 -4.95 -0.34
N ALA A 31 -2.75 -5.44 -1.41
CA ALA A 31 -2.66 -4.85 -2.74
C ALA A 31 -3.16 -3.40 -2.76
N ASN A 32 -4.32 -3.12 -2.16
CA ASN A 32 -4.86 -1.76 -2.07
C ASN A 32 -3.95 -0.82 -1.26
N GLY A 33 -3.33 -1.32 -0.18
CA GLY A 33 -2.35 -0.56 0.59
C GLY A 33 -1.12 -0.21 -0.25
N ALA A 34 -0.58 -1.18 -0.98
CA ALA A 34 0.55 -0.96 -1.89
C ALA A 34 0.21 0.06 -2.99
N VAL A 35 -0.98 -0.03 -3.59
CA VAL A 35 -1.44 0.96 -4.59
C VAL A 35 -1.48 2.37 -4.00
N LYS A 36 -2.00 2.54 -2.77
CA LYS A 36 -1.99 3.85 -2.10
C LYS A 36 -0.59 4.41 -1.89
N VAL A 37 0.36 3.56 -1.47
CA VAL A 37 1.76 3.97 -1.32
C VAL A 37 2.33 4.44 -2.66
N VAL A 38 2.09 3.70 -3.74
CA VAL A 38 2.54 4.08 -5.09
C VAL A 38 1.93 5.41 -5.52
N ILE A 39 0.63 5.62 -5.30
CA ILE A 39 -0.03 6.91 -5.56
C ILE A 39 0.64 8.04 -4.77
N GLY A 40 0.97 7.81 -3.50
CA GLY A 40 1.66 8.78 -2.67
C GLY A 40 3.05 9.14 -3.19
N VAL A 41 3.83 8.14 -3.60
CA VAL A 41 5.13 8.34 -4.26
C VAL A 41 4.96 9.17 -5.53
N LEU A 42 3.96 8.87 -6.36
CA LEU A 42 3.69 9.61 -7.60
C LEU A 42 3.31 11.07 -7.32
N PHE A 43 2.49 11.35 -6.30
CA PHE A 43 2.18 12.72 -5.92
C PHE A 43 3.40 13.51 -5.51
N ILE A 44 4.26 12.93 -4.67
CA ILE A 44 5.49 13.60 -4.23
C ILE A 44 6.44 13.78 -5.41
N PHE A 45 6.58 12.77 -6.27
CA PHE A 45 7.42 12.84 -7.45
C PHE A 45 7.00 13.98 -8.38
N PHE A 46 5.71 14.05 -8.77
CA PHE A 46 5.22 15.13 -9.62
C PHE A 46 5.39 16.50 -8.95
N PHE A 47 5.06 16.59 -7.66
CA PHE A 47 5.25 17.82 -6.91
C PHE A 47 6.71 18.27 -6.93
N ASN A 48 7.66 17.37 -6.69
CA ASN A 48 9.09 17.68 -6.73
C ASN A 48 9.56 18.07 -8.13
N VAL A 49 9.03 17.47 -9.20
CA VAL A 49 9.38 17.86 -10.58
C VAL A 49 8.94 19.29 -10.87
N PHE A 50 7.71 19.66 -10.50
CA PHE A 50 7.23 21.03 -10.69
C PHE A 50 7.91 22.04 -9.73
N GLY A 51 8.10 21.63 -8.47
CA GLY A 51 8.69 22.42 -7.39
C GLY A 51 10.21 22.54 -7.46
N ALA A 52 10.90 21.73 -8.26
CA ALA A 52 12.35 21.79 -8.42
C ALA A 52 12.84 23.17 -8.86
N SER A 53 12.06 23.86 -9.71
CA SER A 53 12.38 25.23 -10.14
C SER A 53 12.32 26.26 -8.99
N MET A 54 11.55 25.96 -7.94
CA MET A 54 11.38 26.78 -6.75
C MET A 54 12.30 26.31 -5.59
N GLY A 55 13.16 25.31 -5.82
CA GLY A 55 13.98 24.69 -4.78
C GLY A 55 13.21 23.81 -3.79
N LEU A 56 11.93 23.55 -4.05
CA LEU A 56 11.05 22.78 -3.17
C LEU A 56 11.18 21.29 -3.49
N HIS A 57 11.77 20.53 -2.57
CA HIS A 57 11.92 19.09 -2.72
C HIS A 57 11.53 18.38 -1.42
N ILE A 58 10.49 17.55 -1.49
CA ILE A 58 10.08 16.71 -0.38
C ILE A 58 10.78 15.35 -0.50
N PRO A 59 11.47 14.86 0.54
CA PRO A 59 12.13 13.57 0.49
C PRO A 59 11.12 12.43 0.23
N ILE A 60 11.39 11.61 -0.77
CA ILE A 60 10.56 10.45 -1.13
C ILE A 60 10.97 9.27 -0.26
N ASN A 61 10.19 8.99 0.79
CA ASN A 61 10.41 7.86 1.69
C ASN A 61 9.08 7.18 2.03
N VAL A 62 9.13 6.07 2.78
CA VAL A 62 7.93 5.31 3.14
C VAL A 62 6.95 6.17 3.95
N PHE A 63 7.43 7.04 4.85
CA PHE A 63 6.56 7.88 5.67
C PHE A 63 5.84 8.95 4.84
N THR A 64 6.56 9.70 3.98
CA THR A 64 5.96 10.74 3.14
C THR A 64 4.99 10.13 2.13
N ALA A 65 5.35 8.99 1.52
CA ALA A 65 4.48 8.25 0.61
C ALA A 65 3.23 7.69 1.29
N LEU A 66 3.31 7.26 2.55
CA LEU A 66 2.13 6.85 3.32
C LEU A 66 1.22 8.04 3.60
N ILE A 67 1.77 9.17 4.03
CA ILE A 67 0.98 10.37 4.33
C ILE A 67 0.29 10.89 3.07
N SER A 68 1.02 11.11 1.97
CA SER A 68 0.42 11.58 0.71
C SER A 68 -0.43 10.51 0.03
N GLY A 69 -0.14 9.22 0.21
CA GLY A 69 -0.89 8.12 -0.41
C GLY A 69 -2.20 7.80 0.31
N PHE A 70 -2.24 7.90 1.64
CA PHE A 70 -3.46 7.68 2.42
C PHE A 70 -4.36 8.91 2.47
N LEU A 71 -3.79 10.11 2.64
CA LEU A 71 -4.57 11.35 2.70
C LEU A 71 -4.78 11.96 1.31
N GLY A 72 -3.92 11.65 0.32
CA GLY A 72 -4.00 12.24 -1.02
C GLY A 72 -3.43 13.66 -1.07
N LEU A 73 -4.12 14.52 -1.83
CA LEU A 73 -3.83 15.96 -1.94
C LEU A 73 -3.67 16.69 -0.59
N PRO A 74 -4.55 16.53 0.42
CA PRO A 74 -4.35 17.19 1.71
C PRO A 74 -3.11 16.69 2.45
N GLY A 75 -2.70 15.43 2.25
CA GLY A 75 -1.43 14.91 2.79
C GLY A 75 -0.21 15.49 2.09
N LEU A 76 -0.28 15.69 0.78
CA LEU A 76 0.77 16.40 0.05
C LEU A 76 0.85 17.86 0.53
N ALA A 77 -0.28 18.55 0.66
CA ALA A 77 -0.32 19.94 1.10
C ALA A 77 0.25 20.14 2.52
N SER A 78 -0.01 19.20 3.45
CA SER A 78 0.57 19.26 4.79
C SER A 78 2.08 19.04 4.78
N LEU A 79 2.59 18.12 3.96
CA LEU A 79 4.04 17.92 3.79
C LEU A 79 4.71 19.15 3.20
N VAL A 80 4.08 19.80 2.21
CA VAL A 80 4.56 21.07 1.64
C VAL A 80 4.57 22.18 2.70
N ALA A 81 3.51 22.29 3.51
CA ALA A 81 3.45 23.27 4.59
C ALA A 81 4.57 23.04 5.62
N ILE A 82 4.83 21.79 6.02
CA ILE A 82 5.95 21.47 6.92
C ILE A 82 7.28 21.89 6.28
N HIS A 83 7.49 21.61 4.99
CA HIS A 83 8.71 21.96 4.28
C HIS A 83 8.90 23.49 4.13
N LEU A 84 7.83 24.27 4.06
CA LEU A 84 7.89 25.72 3.87
C LEU A 84 7.94 26.53 5.16
N PHE A 85 7.28 26.05 6.23
CA PHE A 85 7.13 26.81 7.47
C PHE A 85 8.02 26.31 8.60
N VAL A 86 8.52 25.08 8.54
CA VAL A 86 9.29 24.46 9.62
C VAL A 86 10.75 24.21 9.24
N LEU A 87 11.00 23.74 8.02
CA LEU A 87 12.35 23.60 7.46
C LEU A 87 12.79 24.88 6.74
#